data_AF-A0A356BU63-F1
#
_entry.id   AF-A0A356BU63-F1
#
_cell.length_a   1.000
_cell.length_b   1.000
_cell.length_c   1.000
_cell.angle_alpha   90.00
_cell.angle_beta   90.00
_cell.angle_gamma   90.00
#
_symmetry.space_group_name_H-M   'P 1'
#
loop_
_entity.id
_entity.type
_entity.pdbx_description
1 polymer ?
#
loop_
_entity_poly.entity_id
_entity_poly.type
_entity_poly.pdbx_seq_one_letter_code
_entity_poly.pdbx_strand_id
1 'polypeptide(L)' 'NFVDVHSACVVGLIPEELEERVVRIGNGAGLGAKLCLLDKTEFDRGIELKKRIQYIELSTRADFQELFMDAMFF' A
#
# COMPACT_ATOMS: atom_id res chain seq x y z
N ASN A 1 -7.85 -5.65 -16.54
CA ASN A 1 -8.59 -5.20 -15.34
C ASN A 1 -7.62 -4.60 -14.36
N PHE A 2 -7.40 -3.29 -14.48
CA PHE A 2 -6.63 -2.50 -13.54
C PHE A 2 -7.55 -1.44 -12.97
N VAL A 3 -7.28 -1.02 -11.74
CA VAL A 3 -7.97 0.13 -11.13
C VAL A 3 -7.59 1.37 -11.92
N ASP A 4 -8.61 2.08 -12.41
CA ASP A 4 -8.44 3.41 -12.96
C ASP A 4 -8.12 4.39 -11.82
N VAL A 5 -7.02 5.12 -11.94
CA VAL A 5 -6.51 5.96 -10.82
C VAL A 5 -7.44 7.14 -10.60
N HIS A 6 -7.91 7.78 -11.68
CA HIS A 6 -8.84 8.88 -11.61
C HIS A 6 -10.13 8.47 -10.90
N SER A 7 -10.74 7.38 -11.37
CA SER A 7 -11.96 6.82 -10.75
C SER A 7 -11.75 6.46 -9.28
N ALA A 8 -10.58 5.91 -8.90
CA ALA A 8 -10.26 5.59 -7.52
C ALA A 8 -10.11 6.85 -6.64
N CYS A 9 -9.62 7.96 -7.19
CA CYS A 9 -9.56 9.23 -6.48
C CYS A 9 -10.96 9.82 -6.32
N VAL A 10 -11.77 9.82 -7.38
CA VAL A 10 -13.14 10.34 -7.38
C VAL A 10 -14.03 9.65 -6.33
N VAL A 11 -13.86 8.35 -6.11
CA VAL A 11 -14.62 7.60 -5.09
C VAL A 11 -14.00 7.64 -3.68
N GLY A 12 -12.91 8.39 -3.48
CA GLY A 12 -12.24 8.53 -2.19
C GLY A 12 -11.39 7.32 -1.75
N LEU A 13 -11.10 6.37 -2.66
CA LEU A 13 -10.24 5.22 -2.35
C LEU A 13 -8.76 5.62 -2.25
N ILE A 14 -8.35 6.60 -3.06
CA ILE A 14 -7.01 7.20 -3.05
C ILE A 14 -7.19 8.71 -2.86
N PRO A 15 -6.37 9.39 -2.03
CA PRO A 15 -6.42 10.84 -1.92
C PRO A 15 -6.16 11.54 -3.27
N GLU A 16 -7.00 12.52 -3.61
CA GLU A 16 -6.96 13.23 -4.89
C GLU A 16 -5.59 13.92 -5.14
N GLU A 17 -4.97 14.46 -4.09
CA GLU A 17 -3.65 15.09 -4.17
C GLU A 17 -2.51 14.14 -4.54
N LEU A 18 -2.77 12.83 -4.55
CA LEU A 18 -1.82 11.80 -4.95
C LEU A 18 -2.02 11.29 -6.37
N GLU A 19 -3.05 11.71 -7.10
CA GLU A 19 -3.41 11.17 -8.43
C GLU A 19 -2.20 11.11 -9.37
N GLU A 20 -1.48 12.22 -9.51
CA GLU A 20 -0.29 12.36 -10.37
C GLU A 20 0.95 11.61 -9.87
N ARG A 21 0.91 11.07 -8.65
CA ARG A 21 2.02 10.35 -7.99
C ARG A 21 1.82 8.84 -7.96
N VAL A 22 0.65 8.33 -8.36
CA VAL A 22 0.35 6.90 -8.30
C VAL A 22 1.09 6.14 -9.40
N VAL A 23 1.86 5.12 -8.99
CA VAL A 23 2.50 4.17 -9.90
C VAL A 23 1.91 2.78 -9.70
N ARG A 24 1.40 2.19 -10.78
CA ARG A 24 0.81 0.84 -10.75
C ARG A 24 1.93 -0.21 -10.83
N ILE A 25 2.03 -1.07 -9.80
CA ILE A 25 3.05 -2.14 -9.76
C ILE A 25 2.48 -3.55 -10.01
N GLY A 26 1.15 -3.69 -10.14
CA GLY A 26 0.50 -4.99 -10.26
C GLY A 26 0.66 -5.84 -9.00
N ASN A 27 0.93 -7.14 -9.15
CA ASN A 27 1.16 -8.04 -8.02
C ASN A 27 2.61 -7.91 -7.50
N GLY A 28 2.82 -6.94 -6.59
CA GLY A 28 4.13 -6.70 -5.97
C GLY A 28 4.68 -7.91 -5.20
N ALA A 29 3.82 -8.71 -4.54
CA ALA A 29 4.24 -9.90 -3.82
C ALA A 29 4.78 -10.98 -4.77
N GLY A 30 4.10 -11.22 -5.88
CA GLY A 30 4.53 -12.18 -6.89
C GLY A 30 5.82 -11.77 -7.60
N LEU A 31 5.98 -10.48 -7.92
CA LEU A 31 7.22 -9.95 -8.48
C LEU A 31 8.37 -10.07 -7.49
N GLY A 32 8.16 -9.66 -6.23
CA GLY A 32 9.16 -9.76 -5.17
C GLY A 32 9.62 -11.19 -4.91
N ALA A 33 8.70 -12.16 -4.91
CA ALA A 33 9.03 -13.56 -4.75
C ALA A 33 9.96 -14.07 -5.87
N LYS A 34 9.72 -13.67 -7.12
CA LYS A 34 10.60 -14.02 -8.25
C LYS A 34 11.98 -13.38 -8.11
N LEU A 35 12.06 -12.11 -7.72
CA LEU A 35 13.32 -11.41 -7.50
C LEU A 35 14.15 -12.10 -6.40
N CYS A 36 13.54 -12.35 -5.25
CA CYS A 36 14.18 -13.06 -4.14
C CYS A 36 14.64 -14.48 -4.50
N LEU A 37 13.93 -15.18 -5.40
CA LEU A 37 14.30 -16.52 -5.84
C LEU A 37 15.53 -16.51 -6.77
N LEU A 38 15.66 -15.48 -7.61
CA LEU A 38 16.67 -15.40 -8.66
C LEU A 38 17.93 -14.63 -8.21
N ASP A 39 17.82 -13.76 -7.20
CA ASP A 39 18.91 -12.91 -6.72
C ASP A 39 18.96 -12.86 -5.19
N LYS A 40 20.07 -13.34 -4.64
CA LYS A 40 20.33 -13.34 -3.19
C LYS A 40 20.43 -11.93 -2.61
N THR A 41 20.91 -10.95 -3.38
CA THR A 41 21.02 -9.56 -2.92
C THR A 41 19.64 -8.93 -2.72
N GLU A 42 18.67 -9.25 -3.57
CA GLU A 42 17.27 -8.83 -3.41
C GLU A 42 16.60 -9.53 -2.21
N PHE A 43 16.93 -10.81 -1.96
CA PHE A 43 16.50 -11.49 -0.75
C PHE A 43 17.04 -10.81 0.52
N ASP A 44 18.35 -10.54 0.57
CA ASP A 44 18.99 -9.88 1.71
C ASP A 44 18.44 -8.46 1.91
N ARG A 45 18.19 -7.72 0.83
CA ARG A 45 17.52 -6.41 0.86
C ARG A 45 16.12 -6.50 1.49
N GLY A 46 15.35 -7.54 1.16
CA GLY A 46 14.04 -7.80 1.77
C GLY A 46 14.12 -8.04 3.27
N ILE A 47 15.13 -8.79 3.73
CA ILE A 47 15.39 -9.02 5.16
C ILE A 47 15.76 -7.71 5.88
N GLU A 48 16.61 -6.87 5.29
CA GLU A 48 16.96 -5.56 5.87
C GLU A 48 15.81 -4.57 5.86
N LEU A 49 14.93 -4.63 4.86
CA LEU A 49 13.71 -3.82 4.86
C LEU A 49 12.77 -4.22 6.00
N LYS A 50 12.59 -5.52 6.24
CA LYS A 50 11.77 -6.04 7.34
C LYS A 50 12.19 -5.46 8.70
N LYS A 51 13.49 -5.29 8.95
CA LYS A 51 14.00 -4.71 10.20
C LYS A 51 13.63 -3.24 10.41
N ARG A 52 13.30 -2.51 9.32
CA ARG A 52 12.96 -1.08 9.34
C ARG A 52 11.45 -0.82 9.28
N ILE A 53 10.66 -1.82 8.90
CA ILE A 53 9.20 -1.71 8.87
C ILE A 53 8.65 -1.73 10.29
N GLN A 54 7.80 -0.76 10.60
CA GLN A 54 7.08 -0.69 11.86
C GLN A 54 5.62 -1.10 11.64
N TYR A 55 5.12 -1.95 12.52
CA TYR A 55 3.70 -2.30 12.54
C TYR A 55 2.92 -1.25 13.35
N ILE A 56 1.80 -0.79 12.79
CA ILE A 56 0.87 0.12 13.46
C ILE A 56 -0.45 -0.64 13.63
N GLU A 57 -0.82 -0.91 14.88
CA GLU A 57 -2.09 -1.58 15.23
C GLU A 57 -3.25 -0.58 15.14
N LEU A 58 -4.00 -0.62 14.03
CA LEU A 58 -5.10 0.32 13.80
C LEU A 58 -6.36 0.00 14.61
N SER A 59 -6.59 -1.26 15.01
CA SER A 59 -7.83 -1.65 15.70
C SER A 59 -7.97 -1.06 17.11
N THR A 60 -6.85 -0.66 17.73
CA THR A 60 -6.80 -0.07 19.07
C THR A 60 -6.72 1.45 19.06
N ARG A 61 -6.71 2.05 17.86
CA ARG A 61 -6.50 3.48 17.66
C ARG A 61 -7.84 4.20 17.52
N ALA A 62 -8.15 5.05 18.51
CA ALA A 62 -9.38 5.83 18.52
C ALA A 62 -9.49 6.79 17.32
N ASP A 63 -8.36 7.40 16.92
CA ASP A 63 -8.30 8.29 15.75
C ASP A 63 -8.59 7.56 14.44
N PHE A 64 -8.15 6.31 14.30
CA PHE A 64 -8.49 5.50 13.13
C PHE A 64 -9.98 5.20 13.05
N GLN A 65 -10.64 4.88 14.18
CA GLN A 65 -12.07 4.60 14.19
C GLN A 65 -12.90 5.83 13.77
N GLU A 66 -12.53 7.02 14.24
CA GLU A 66 -13.17 8.29 13.84
C GLU A 66 -12.98 8.53 12.33
N LEU A 67 -11.74 8.50 11.85
CA LEU A 67 -11.42 8.69 10.42
C LEU A 67 -12.11 7.65 9.52
N PHE A 68 -12.22 6.41 9.96
CA PHE A 68 -12.89 5.35 9.20
C PHE A 68 -14.40 5.58 9.12
N MET A 69 -15.05 6.02 10.20
CA MET A 69 -16.47 6.36 10.17
C MET A 69 -16.72 7.56 9.24
N ASP A 70 -15.90 8.61 9.34
CA ASP A 70 -16.00 9.78 8.45
C ASP A 70 -15.86 9.37 6.98
N ALA A 71 -14.90 8.47 6.69
CA ALA A 71 -14.70 7.90 5.37
C ALA A 71 -15.72 6.81 4.99
N MET A 72 -16.79 6.57 5.76
CA MET A 72 -17.91 5.70 5.37
C MET A 72 -19.16 6.50 4.98
N PHE A 73 -19.27 7.75 5.42
CA PHE A 73 -20.46 8.60 5.22
C PHE A 73 -20.47 9.35 3.88
N PHE A 74 -19.83 8.79 2.84
CA PHE A 74 -19.91 9.31 1.47
C PHE A 74 -21.36 9.59 1.02
#